data_AF-A0A4R5MJA2-F1
#
_entry.id   AF-A0A4R5MJA2-F1
#
_cell.length_a   1.000
_cell.length_b   1.000
_cell.length_c   1.000
_cell.angle_alpha   90.00
_cell.angle_beta   90.00
_cell.angle_gamma   90.00
#
_symmetry.space_group_name_H-M   'P 1'
#
loop_
_entity.id
_entity.type
_entity.pdbx_description
1 polymer ?
#
loop_
_entity_poly.entity_id
_entity_poly.type
_entity_poly.pdbx_seq_one_letter_code
_entity_poly.pdbx_strand_id
1 'polypeptide(L)'
;MNIYKRNIILIATLILCFVLTIVYGYGFRNFIKQPKLPAAYTRYKSIDSGASSQHYEVKHLLNGEANEIYFENPIGIKNAVIIHVNSTNSDKPANIYYKIDQNGNLADSLIYSQNEYATSFQKGYLVHQDYYRSWALDGDTAKHKYIPINYDLKLDSVARKNEFFKLNANATVSKFISHDYLWDNDDRKSEAKIDKFLFLIKDKWYALYGANLKDYNEQEINEPDTLQNQLKGEQILGKADNIIQVNYFHKSLRELTDGKIWWFGTGYINLKVGLENIEIKHEMRYYEDTKTFSYLGLKLYEDPNHKFKLLSNGGAIFYVIKPKSK
;
A
#
# COMPACT_ATOMS: atom_id res chain seq x y z
N MET A 1 50.08 -36.98 9.80
CA MET A 1 49.05 -37.53 8.89
C MET A 1 48.38 -36.34 8.19
N ASN A 2 48.42 -36.29 6.85
CA ASN A 2 47.98 -35.12 6.08
C ASN A 2 46.48 -34.83 6.33
N ILE A 3 46.13 -33.60 6.70
CA ILE A 3 44.75 -33.15 7.00
C ILE A 3 43.79 -33.56 5.86
N TYR A 4 44.25 -33.51 4.61
CA TYR A 4 43.48 -33.95 3.46
C TYR A 4 43.14 -35.44 3.50
N LYS A 5 44.07 -36.32 3.89
CA LYS A 5 43.82 -37.77 3.97
C LYS A 5 42.81 -38.13 5.07
N ARG A 6 42.78 -37.39 6.19
CA ARG A 6 41.83 -37.63 7.28
C ARG A 6 40.41 -37.18 6.93
N ASN A 7 40.27 -36.22 6.00
CA ASN A 7 39.01 -35.59 5.62
C ASN A 7 38.48 -36.00 4.23
N ILE A 8 39.14 -36.93 3.52
CA ILE A 8 38.70 -37.40 2.19
C ILE A 8 37.25 -37.89 2.20
N ILE A 9 36.84 -38.61 3.25
CA ILE A 9 35.47 -39.12 3.38
C ILE A 9 34.48 -37.96 3.50
N LEU A 10 34.78 -36.95 4.32
CA LEU A 10 33.93 -35.76 4.47
C LEU A 10 33.79 -35.01 3.14
N ILE A 11 34.90 -34.80 2.42
CA ILE A 11 34.89 -34.11 1.12
C ILE A 11 34.06 -34.90 0.10
N ALA A 12 34.23 -36.23 0.03
CA ALA A 12 33.46 -37.08 -0.86
C ALA A 12 31.95 -37.04 -0.53
N THR A 13 31.58 -37.05 0.75
CA THR A 13 30.19 -36.91 1.20
C THR A 13 29.62 -35.55 0.79
N LEU A 14 30.35 -34.45 0.98
CA LEU A 14 29.90 -33.12 0.58
C LEU A 14 29.68 -33.02 -0.94
N ILE A 15 30.59 -33.57 -1.74
CA ILE A 15 30.45 -33.63 -3.20
C ILE A 15 29.22 -34.46 -3.58
N LEU A 16 29.01 -35.62 -2.95
CA LEU A 16 27.84 -36.46 -3.22
C LEU A 16 26.53 -35.75 -2.85
N CYS A 17 26.45 -35.11 -1.69
CA CYS A 17 25.31 -34.29 -1.29
C CYS A 17 25.05 -33.14 -2.28
N PHE A 18 26.10 -32.48 -2.77
CA PHE A 18 25.99 -31.44 -3.78
C PHE A 18 25.48 -31.98 -5.13
N VAL A 19 25.97 -33.12 -5.60
CA VAL A 19 25.47 -33.76 -6.83
C VAL A 19 24.02 -34.21 -6.67
N LEU A 20 23.65 -34.81 -5.53
CA LEU A 20 22.28 -35.24 -5.26
C LEU A 20 21.31 -34.06 -5.21
N THR A 21 21.71 -32.92 -4.67
CA THR A 21 20.86 -31.70 -4.68
C THR A 21 20.66 -31.16 -6.10
N ILE A 22 21.69 -31.18 -6.96
CA ILE A 22 21.54 -30.83 -8.39
C ILE A 22 20.61 -31.81 -9.10
N VAL A 23 20.82 -33.13 -8.94
CA VAL A 23 19.99 -34.17 -9.57
C VAL A 23 18.55 -34.07 -9.09
N TYR A 24 18.33 -33.84 -7.80
CA TYR A 24 17.01 -33.62 -7.24
C TYR A 24 16.35 -32.38 -7.85
N GLY A 25 17.06 -31.24 -7.91
CA GLY A 25 16.54 -30.00 -8.49
C GLY A 25 16.22 -30.12 -9.99
N TYR A 26 17.11 -30.72 -10.78
CA TYR A 26 16.91 -30.95 -12.21
C TYR A 26 15.82 -31.99 -12.49
N GLY A 27 15.82 -33.09 -11.73
CA GLY A 27 14.83 -34.15 -11.86
C GLY A 27 13.43 -33.60 -11.62
N PHE A 28 13.20 -32.95 -10.48
CA PHE A 28 11.88 -32.43 -10.12
C PHE A 28 11.36 -31.35 -11.08
N ARG A 29 12.24 -30.47 -11.59
CA ARG A 29 11.88 -29.47 -12.62
C ARG A 29 11.49 -30.13 -13.95
N ASN A 30 12.15 -31.22 -14.34
CA ASN A 30 11.89 -31.90 -15.61
C ASN A 30 10.69 -32.87 -15.59
N PHE A 31 10.14 -33.20 -14.41
CA PHE A 31 8.94 -34.05 -14.31
C PHE A 31 7.62 -33.29 -14.45
N ILE A 32 7.65 -31.96 -14.61
CA ILE A 32 6.45 -31.19 -14.90
C ILE A 32 6.04 -31.47 -16.36
N LYS A 33 5.09 -32.39 -16.55
CA LYS A 33 4.50 -32.68 -17.87
C LYS A 33 3.70 -31.45 -18.32
N GLN A 34 4.29 -30.64 -19.18
CA GLN A 34 3.66 -29.44 -19.69
C GLN A 34 3.92 -29.26 -21.19
N PRO A 35 2.88 -28.92 -21.98
CA PRO A 35 3.08 -28.62 -23.38
C PRO A 35 3.96 -27.38 -23.55
N LYS A 36 4.64 -27.30 -24.70
CA LYS A 36 5.34 -26.08 -25.13
C LYS A 36 4.37 -24.89 -25.09
N LEU A 37 4.88 -23.71 -24.76
CA LEU A 37 4.10 -22.48 -24.77
C LEU A 37 3.46 -22.27 -26.16
N PRO A 38 2.12 -22.16 -26.26
CA PRO A 38 1.47 -21.92 -27.54
C PRO A 38 1.94 -20.61 -28.17
N ALA A 39 2.09 -20.60 -29.50
CA ALA A 39 2.62 -19.45 -30.24
C ALA A 39 1.82 -18.16 -30.01
N ALA A 40 0.51 -18.24 -29.74
CA ALA A 40 -0.33 -17.08 -29.46
C ALA A 40 0.11 -16.26 -28.24
N TYR A 41 0.81 -16.88 -27.28
CA TYR A 41 1.21 -16.24 -26.02
C TYR A 41 2.62 -15.65 -26.06
N THR A 42 3.40 -15.87 -27.13
CA THR A 42 4.77 -15.34 -27.25
C THR A 42 4.79 -13.81 -27.41
N ARG A 43 3.70 -13.20 -27.87
CA ARG A 43 3.55 -11.75 -28.02
C ARG A 43 3.28 -11.00 -26.71
N TYR A 44 2.91 -11.72 -25.64
CA TYR A 44 2.62 -11.12 -24.34
C TYR A 44 3.91 -10.57 -23.73
N LYS A 45 3.84 -9.34 -23.25
CA LYS A 45 5.01 -8.60 -22.74
C LYS A 45 5.05 -8.65 -21.23
N SER A 46 6.25 -8.63 -20.64
CA SER A 46 6.35 -8.34 -19.20
C SER A 46 5.78 -6.94 -18.94
N ILE A 47 5.19 -6.71 -17.77
CA ILE A 47 4.70 -5.38 -17.38
C ILE A 47 5.83 -4.34 -17.48
N ASP A 48 7.04 -4.69 -17.04
CA ASP A 48 8.25 -3.84 -17.10
C ASP A 48 8.74 -3.54 -18.52
N SER A 49 8.34 -4.35 -19.51
CA SER A 49 8.79 -4.18 -20.89
C SER A 49 7.92 -3.23 -21.72
N GLY A 50 7.04 -2.46 -21.06
CA GLY A 50 6.19 -1.47 -21.71
C GLY A 50 5.08 -2.12 -22.54
N ALA A 51 4.24 -2.92 -21.90
CA ALA A 51 3.06 -3.48 -22.56
C ALA A 51 2.12 -2.36 -23.04
N SER A 52 1.46 -2.56 -24.18
CA SER A 52 0.59 -1.54 -24.77
C SER A 52 -0.46 -2.18 -25.69
N SER A 53 -1.58 -1.49 -25.86
CA SER A 53 -2.58 -1.76 -26.90
C SER A 53 -2.50 -0.69 -27.99
N GLN A 54 -3.54 -0.55 -28.82
CA GLN A 54 -3.59 0.49 -29.85
C GLN A 54 -3.66 1.89 -29.22
N HIS A 55 -4.52 2.08 -28.21
CA HIS A 55 -4.76 3.40 -27.61
C HIS A 55 -4.13 3.59 -26.23
N TYR A 56 -3.72 2.53 -25.54
CA TYR A 56 -3.19 2.60 -24.19
C TYR A 56 -1.75 2.09 -24.09
N GLU A 57 -1.02 2.63 -23.14
CA GLU A 57 0.32 2.19 -22.77
C GLU A 57 0.40 1.95 -21.26
N VAL A 58 1.19 0.96 -20.87
CA VAL A 58 1.61 0.73 -19.49
C VAL A 58 3.00 1.32 -19.32
N LYS A 59 3.11 2.30 -18.42
CA LYS A 59 4.38 2.94 -18.09
C LYS A 59 4.71 2.66 -16.64
N HIS A 60 5.95 2.27 -16.40
CA HIS A 60 6.47 2.17 -15.05
C HIS A 60 6.45 3.55 -14.37
N LEU A 61 5.93 3.63 -13.14
CA LEU A 61 5.73 4.89 -12.43
C LEU A 61 6.69 5.02 -11.24
N LEU A 62 6.76 3.99 -10.38
CA LEU A 62 7.54 4.04 -9.14
C LEU A 62 8.33 2.74 -8.97
N ASN A 63 9.64 2.87 -8.74
CA ASN A 63 10.50 1.78 -8.26
C ASN A 63 10.50 1.86 -6.74
N GLY A 64 9.75 0.98 -6.10
CA GLY A 64 9.86 0.83 -4.66
C GLY A 64 11.08 0.00 -4.30
N GLU A 65 12.10 0.59 -3.68
CA GLU A 65 13.07 -0.17 -2.84
C GLU A 65 12.42 -0.63 -1.52
N ALA A 66 11.15 -0.28 -1.31
CA ALA A 66 10.38 -0.50 -0.12
C ALA A 66 9.78 -1.91 -0.07
N ASN A 67 9.99 -2.60 1.06
CA ASN A 67 9.46 -3.95 1.28
C ASN A 67 7.97 -3.96 1.61
N GLU A 68 7.39 -2.83 2.05
CA GLU A 68 6.02 -2.79 2.55
C GLU A 68 5.29 -1.51 2.13
N ILE A 69 4.04 -1.68 1.67
CA ILE A 69 3.08 -0.60 1.49
C ILE A 69 2.18 -0.58 2.73
N TYR A 70 2.06 0.57 3.40
CA TYR A 70 1.11 0.72 4.50
C TYR A 70 -0.31 1.05 4.02
N PHE A 71 -0.50 2.00 3.08
CA PHE A 71 -1.82 2.15 2.45
C PHE A 71 -2.04 1.08 1.39
N GLU A 72 -2.80 0.03 1.74
CA GLU A 72 -3.12 -1.05 0.81
C GLU A 72 -3.69 -0.57 -0.55
N ASN A 73 -4.22 0.65 -0.61
CA ASN A 73 -4.85 1.24 -1.78
C ASN A 73 -4.43 2.72 -1.97
N PRO A 74 -4.17 3.17 -3.21
CA PRO A 74 -4.01 4.59 -3.52
C PRO A 74 -5.24 5.42 -3.16
N ILE A 75 -5.04 6.71 -2.91
CA ILE A 75 -6.07 7.64 -2.47
C ILE A 75 -6.32 8.70 -3.53
N GLY A 76 -7.57 8.82 -3.98
CA GLY A 76 -7.99 9.85 -4.93
C GLY A 76 -8.25 11.19 -4.22
N ILE A 77 -7.66 12.26 -4.73
CA ILE A 77 -8.02 13.64 -4.43
C ILE A 77 -8.39 14.37 -5.72
N LYS A 78 -9.09 15.50 -5.62
CA LYS A 78 -9.75 16.19 -6.74
C LYS A 78 -8.96 16.19 -8.06
N ASN A 79 -7.66 16.46 -8.02
CA ASN A 79 -6.80 16.57 -9.21
C ASN A 79 -5.57 15.65 -9.19
N ALA A 80 -5.50 14.69 -8.27
CA ALA A 80 -4.33 13.83 -8.12
C ALA A 80 -4.66 12.50 -7.43
N VAL A 81 -3.75 11.54 -7.55
CA VAL A 81 -3.79 10.30 -6.76
C VAL A 81 -2.55 10.26 -5.87
N ILE A 82 -2.76 9.92 -4.59
CA ILE A 82 -1.69 9.78 -3.60
C ILE A 82 -1.38 8.31 -3.38
N ILE A 83 -0.10 7.96 -3.43
CA ILE A 83 0.41 6.63 -3.10
C ILE A 83 1.37 6.81 -1.92
N HIS A 84 1.23 6.03 -0.84
CA HIS A 84 2.25 5.99 0.20
C HIS A 84 2.92 4.65 0.37
N VAL A 85 4.21 4.73 0.66
CA VAL A 85 5.20 3.67 0.62
C VAL A 85 6.12 3.84 1.82
N ASN A 86 6.48 2.73 2.48
CA ASN A 86 7.47 2.74 3.56
C ASN A 86 8.79 2.16 3.06
N SER A 87 9.82 3.00 2.98
CA SER A 87 11.18 2.53 2.75
C SER A 87 11.75 1.96 4.05
N THR A 88 11.98 0.65 4.08
CA THR A 88 12.62 -0.06 5.20
C THR A 88 14.05 -0.53 4.90
N ASN A 89 14.48 -0.44 3.63
CA ASN A 89 15.79 -0.91 3.17
C ASN A 89 16.89 0.17 3.12
N SER A 90 16.58 1.41 3.50
CA SER A 90 17.58 2.47 3.55
C SER A 90 18.18 2.60 4.95
N ASP A 91 19.41 3.09 5.05
CA ASP A 91 20.06 3.46 6.32
C ASP A 91 19.21 4.44 7.18
N LYS A 92 18.17 5.03 6.59
CA LYS A 92 17.20 5.92 7.21
C LYS A 92 15.80 5.56 6.74
N PRO A 93 15.09 4.65 7.43
CA PRO A 93 13.76 4.29 7.00
C PRO A 93 12.86 5.52 6.96
N ALA A 94 11.97 5.54 5.97
CA ALA A 94 11.21 6.73 5.62
C ALA A 94 9.79 6.40 5.16
N ASN A 95 8.85 7.26 5.52
CA ASN A 95 7.54 7.34 4.90
C ASN A 95 7.65 8.21 3.64
N ILE A 96 7.17 7.69 2.50
CA ILE A 96 7.21 8.40 1.22
C ILE A 96 5.80 8.47 0.65
N TYR A 97 5.35 9.68 0.30
CA TYR A 97 4.10 9.94 -0.39
C TYR A 97 4.42 10.43 -1.79
N TYR A 98 3.79 9.83 -2.78
CA TYR A 98 3.89 10.24 -4.18
C TYR A 98 2.57 10.85 -4.62
N LYS A 99 2.63 12.01 -5.27
CA LYS A 99 1.48 12.69 -5.85
C LYS A 99 1.50 12.49 -7.36
N ILE A 100 0.50 11.80 -7.89
CA ILE A 100 0.34 11.54 -9.31
C ILE A 100 -0.68 12.54 -9.87
N ASP A 101 -0.33 13.31 -10.90
CA ASP A 101 -1.24 14.26 -11.53
C ASP A 101 -2.40 13.57 -12.26
N GLN A 102 -3.38 14.37 -12.69
CA GLN A 102 -4.53 13.90 -13.48
C GLN A 102 -4.21 13.17 -14.79
N ASN A 103 -2.96 13.30 -15.29
CA ASN A 103 -2.49 12.69 -16.52
C ASN A 103 -1.68 11.40 -16.25
N GLY A 104 -1.54 10.99 -15.00
CA GLY A 104 -0.78 9.81 -14.63
C GLY A 104 0.73 10.03 -14.70
N ASN A 105 1.20 11.22 -14.36
CA ASN A 105 2.62 11.52 -14.18
C ASN A 105 2.92 11.77 -12.70
N LEU A 106 4.12 11.42 -12.25
CA LEU A 106 4.61 11.83 -10.94
C LEU A 106 4.76 13.36 -10.92
N ALA A 107 3.98 14.03 -10.08
CA ALA A 107 3.97 15.48 -9.95
C ALA A 107 4.85 15.97 -8.81
N ASP A 108 4.83 15.25 -7.68
CA ASP A 108 5.59 15.61 -6.48
C ASP A 108 5.77 14.41 -5.55
N SER A 109 6.67 14.53 -4.57
CA SER A 109 6.85 13.55 -3.50
C SER A 109 7.16 14.21 -2.16
N LEU A 110 6.64 13.63 -1.07
CA LEU A 110 6.95 14.03 0.29
C LEU A 110 7.61 12.88 1.04
N ILE A 111 8.80 13.13 1.60
CA ILE A 111 9.60 12.14 2.32
C ILE A 111 9.82 12.62 3.75
N TYR A 112 9.63 11.74 4.73
CA TYR A 112 9.96 12.04 6.13
C TYR A 112 10.34 10.77 6.90
N SER A 113 10.92 10.96 8.09
CA SER A 113 11.41 9.85 8.91
C SER A 113 10.29 8.86 9.22
N GLN A 114 10.62 7.56 9.22
CA GLN A 114 9.69 6.53 9.62
C GLN A 114 9.09 6.81 11.02
N ASN A 115 9.90 7.39 11.92
CA ASN A 115 9.51 7.69 13.30
C ASN A 115 8.46 8.80 13.45
N GLU A 116 8.09 9.53 12.38
CA GLU A 116 6.89 10.39 12.40
C GLU A 116 5.61 9.53 12.22
N TYR A 117 5.57 8.41 12.96
CA TYR A 117 4.62 7.29 12.90
C TYR A 117 3.26 7.70 13.51
N ALA A 118 2.46 8.49 12.79
CA ALA A 118 0.99 8.59 12.96
C ALA A 118 0.35 9.61 12.01
N THR A 119 0.74 9.63 10.73
CA THR A 119 0.06 10.45 9.72
C THR A 119 -1.11 9.69 9.11
N SER A 120 -2.33 9.96 9.57
CA SER A 120 -3.52 9.57 8.78
C SER A 120 -3.72 10.58 7.66
N PHE A 121 -4.18 10.13 6.50
CA PHE A 121 -4.61 11.03 5.44
C PHE A 121 -6.10 11.34 5.62
N GLN A 122 -6.47 12.62 5.71
CA GLN A 122 -7.83 13.07 6.02
C GLN A 122 -8.19 14.29 5.18
N LYS A 123 -9.10 14.12 4.22
CA LYS A 123 -9.54 15.18 3.29
C LYS A 123 -8.36 15.89 2.62
N GLY A 124 -7.32 15.15 2.26
CA GLY A 124 -6.13 15.71 1.64
C GLY A 124 -5.10 16.29 2.61
N TYR A 125 -5.33 16.23 3.92
CA TYR A 125 -4.35 16.61 4.93
C TYR A 125 -3.62 15.38 5.48
N LEU A 126 -2.31 15.48 5.68
CA LEU A 126 -1.56 14.52 6.48
C LEU A 126 -1.64 14.96 7.94
N VAL A 127 -2.36 14.20 8.76
CA VAL A 127 -2.70 14.56 10.14
C VAL A 127 -1.85 13.73 11.11
N HIS A 128 -0.88 14.38 11.75
CA HIS A 128 -0.07 13.84 12.84
C HIS A 128 -0.67 14.21 14.20
N GLN A 129 -0.25 13.59 15.30
CA GLN A 129 -0.76 13.94 16.64
C GLN A 129 -0.56 15.43 17.02
N ASP A 130 0.51 16.08 16.54
CA ASP A 130 0.90 17.43 16.98
C ASP A 130 0.79 18.52 15.91
N TYR A 131 0.71 18.11 14.65
CA TYR A 131 0.67 19.00 13.51
C TYR A 131 -0.07 18.35 12.35
N TYR A 132 -0.37 19.12 11.33
CA TYR A 132 -0.85 18.63 10.04
C TYR A 132 -0.03 19.22 8.89
N ARG A 133 -0.17 18.65 7.70
CA ARG A 133 0.40 19.17 6.44
C ARG A 133 -0.67 19.22 5.37
N SER A 134 -0.67 20.29 4.56
CA SER A 134 -1.59 20.47 3.43
C SER A 134 -0.98 20.10 2.08
N TRP A 135 0.25 19.55 2.06
CA TRP A 135 1.02 19.18 0.86
C TRP A 135 0.21 18.60 -0.30
N ALA A 136 -0.71 17.66 -0.04
CA ALA A 136 -1.48 17.05 -1.12
C ALA A 136 -2.44 18.04 -1.80
N LEU A 137 -2.92 19.05 -1.08
CA LEU A 137 -3.80 20.11 -1.56
C LEU A 137 -3.04 21.23 -2.30
N ASP A 138 -1.97 21.75 -1.70
CA ASP A 138 -1.31 23.00 -2.13
C ASP A 138 0.20 22.88 -2.35
N GLY A 139 0.81 21.73 -2.03
CA GLY A 139 2.25 21.52 -2.09
C GLY A 139 3.02 22.01 -0.88
N ASP A 140 2.36 22.57 0.14
CA ASP A 140 3.02 23.04 1.35
C ASP A 140 3.48 21.88 2.24
N THR A 141 4.80 21.77 2.38
CA THR A 141 5.49 20.74 3.18
C THR A 141 5.81 21.23 4.59
N ALA A 142 5.31 22.37 5.04
CA ALA A 142 5.48 22.84 6.42
C ALA A 142 4.65 22.01 7.42
N LYS A 143 5.07 22.02 8.70
CA LYS A 143 4.28 21.47 9.81
C LYS A 143 3.40 22.58 10.37
N HIS A 144 2.09 22.42 10.24
CA HIS A 144 1.11 23.38 10.76
C HIS A 144 0.58 22.94 12.12
N LYS A 145 0.62 23.82 13.11
CA LYS A 145 0.07 23.52 14.44
C LYS A 145 -1.45 23.57 14.43
N TYR A 146 -2.06 22.76 15.29
CA TYR A 146 -3.48 22.85 15.60
C TYR A 146 -3.81 24.14 16.34
N ILE A 147 -5.02 24.67 16.11
CA ILE A 147 -5.56 25.80 16.88
C ILE A 147 -6.13 25.22 18.19
N PRO A 148 -5.49 25.45 19.35
CA PRO A 148 -5.98 24.89 20.60
C PRO A 148 -7.26 25.60 21.05
N ILE A 149 -8.25 24.82 21.50
CA ILE A 149 -9.48 25.34 22.10
C ILE A 149 -9.32 25.56 23.60
N ASN A 150 -8.75 24.58 24.30
CA ASN A 150 -8.60 24.59 25.76
C ASN A 150 -7.28 23.93 26.20
N TYR A 151 -6.16 24.36 25.61
CA TYR A 151 -4.84 23.78 25.90
C TYR A 151 -4.47 23.84 27.40
N ASP A 152 -4.98 24.84 28.13
CA ASP A 152 -4.78 25.05 29.56
C ASP A 152 -5.71 24.21 30.45
N LEU A 153 -6.59 23.39 29.85
CA LEU A 153 -7.51 22.47 30.51
C LEU A 153 -8.50 23.13 31.48
N LYS A 154 -8.76 24.45 31.35
CA LYS A 154 -9.67 25.17 32.25
C LYS A 154 -11.15 24.93 32.00
N LEU A 155 -11.52 24.33 30.87
CA LEU A 155 -12.91 23.96 30.61
C LEU A 155 -13.33 22.79 31.51
N ASP A 156 -14.36 23.02 32.32
CA ASP A 156 -15.04 21.95 33.06
C ASP A 156 -15.71 20.94 32.10
N SER A 157 -16.19 19.83 32.67
CA SER A 157 -16.78 18.72 31.88
C SER A 157 -17.99 19.15 31.05
N VAL A 158 -18.86 20.01 31.60
CA VAL A 158 -20.09 20.45 30.92
C VAL A 158 -19.76 21.41 29.77
N ALA A 159 -18.93 22.42 30.04
CA ALA A 159 -18.48 23.37 29.03
C ALA A 159 -17.72 22.68 27.90
N ARG A 160 -16.86 21.71 28.24
CA ARG A 160 -16.10 20.92 27.27
C ARG A 160 -16.99 20.06 26.38
N LYS A 161 -17.98 19.37 26.96
CA LYS A 161 -18.97 18.57 26.20
C LYS A 161 -19.78 19.45 25.24
N ASN A 162 -20.20 20.63 25.69
CA ASN A 162 -20.91 21.60 24.84
C ASN A 162 -20.02 22.10 23.68
N GLU A 163 -18.76 22.43 23.96
CA GLU A 163 -17.82 22.88 22.93
C GLU A 163 -17.50 21.75 21.94
N PHE A 164 -17.38 20.51 22.40
CA PHE A 164 -17.25 19.33 21.54
C PHE A 164 -18.38 19.26 20.51
N PHE A 165 -19.66 19.30 20.95
CA PHE A 165 -20.79 19.19 20.02
C PHE A 165 -20.87 20.38 19.06
N LYS A 166 -20.54 21.59 19.52
CA LYS A 166 -20.48 22.77 18.68
C LYS A 166 -19.40 22.63 17.59
N LEU A 167 -18.20 22.17 17.94
CA LEU A 167 -17.13 21.95 16.98
C LEU A 167 -17.51 20.84 16.00
N ASN A 168 -18.00 19.71 16.50
CA ASN A 168 -18.37 18.56 15.69
C ASN A 168 -19.49 18.89 14.69
N ALA A 169 -20.49 19.68 15.10
CA ALA A 169 -21.57 20.11 14.21
C ALA A 169 -21.11 21.02 13.05
N ASN A 170 -19.96 21.68 13.18
CA ASN A 170 -19.39 22.56 12.16
C ASN A 170 -18.23 21.92 11.39
N ALA A 171 -17.76 20.76 11.83
CA ALA A 171 -16.59 20.11 11.27
C ALA A 171 -16.95 19.30 10.02
N THR A 172 -16.10 19.38 9.00
CA THR A 172 -16.20 18.48 7.84
C THR A 172 -15.63 17.10 8.14
N VAL A 173 -14.67 17.03 9.08
CA VAL A 173 -14.07 15.81 9.62
C VAL A 173 -13.74 16.05 11.07
N SER A 174 -13.93 15.02 11.89
CA SER A 174 -13.45 14.98 13.25
C SER A 174 -12.64 13.69 13.49
N LYS A 175 -11.57 13.79 14.28
CA LYS A 175 -10.66 12.67 14.55
C LYS A 175 -10.31 12.60 16.02
N PHE A 176 -10.52 11.45 16.62
CA PHE A 176 -10.08 11.14 17.99
C PHE A 176 -8.61 10.68 18.00
N ILE A 177 -7.87 11.11 19.01
CA ILE A 177 -6.51 10.65 19.31
C ILE A 177 -6.48 10.35 20.82
N SER A 178 -6.35 9.06 21.16
CA SER A 178 -6.19 8.62 22.56
C SER A 178 -4.89 9.14 23.14
N HIS A 179 -4.87 9.43 24.43
CA HIS A 179 -3.64 9.72 25.16
C HIS A 179 -2.56 8.64 24.99
N ASP A 180 -2.93 7.35 24.84
CA ASP A 180 -2.00 6.25 24.58
C ASP A 180 -1.21 6.41 23.27
N TYR A 181 -1.74 7.18 22.32
CA TYR A 181 -1.10 7.48 21.05
C TYR A 181 -0.39 8.82 21.04
N LEU A 182 -0.37 9.57 22.15
CA LEU A 182 0.40 10.81 22.32
C LEU A 182 1.80 10.44 22.82
N TRP A 183 2.68 10.05 21.89
CA TRP A 183 3.93 9.32 22.17
C TRP A 183 5.12 10.14 22.65
N ASP A 184 4.97 11.45 22.88
CA ASP A 184 6.03 12.18 23.56
C ASP A 184 5.97 11.82 25.05
N ASN A 185 6.92 11.00 25.50
CA ASN A 185 7.13 10.62 26.91
C ASN A 185 7.36 11.84 27.84
N ASP A 186 7.41 13.06 27.31
CA ASP A 186 7.60 14.31 28.02
C ASP A 186 6.35 15.21 27.99
N ASP A 187 5.23 14.76 27.39
CA ASP A 187 3.97 15.48 27.50
C ASP A 187 3.26 15.08 28.81
N ARG A 188 3.30 15.99 29.80
CA ARG A 188 2.53 15.89 31.05
C ARG A 188 1.06 15.50 30.85
N LYS A 189 0.53 15.70 29.64
CA LYS A 189 -0.82 15.33 29.21
C LYS A 189 -1.01 13.82 29.03
N SER A 190 0.00 13.09 28.60
CA SER A 190 -0.04 11.63 28.52
C SER A 190 -0.14 11.01 29.91
N GLU A 191 0.69 11.47 30.86
CA GLU A 191 0.59 11.09 32.28
C GLU A 191 -0.79 11.45 32.89
N ALA A 192 -1.33 12.61 32.51
CA ALA A 192 -2.65 13.07 32.94
C ALA A 192 -3.82 12.44 32.17
N LYS A 193 -3.56 11.47 31.27
CA LYS A 193 -4.57 10.78 30.45
C LYS A 193 -5.51 11.73 29.69
N ILE A 194 -4.92 12.77 29.10
CA ILE A 194 -5.63 13.78 28.35
C ILE A 194 -5.71 13.37 26.88
N ASP A 195 -6.91 13.07 26.42
CA ASP A 195 -7.17 12.79 25.02
C ASP A 195 -7.21 14.08 24.19
N LYS A 196 -7.15 13.92 22.87
CA LYS A 196 -7.21 15.00 21.89
C LYS A 196 -8.27 14.68 20.82
N PHE A 197 -9.16 15.63 20.55
CA PHE A 197 -10.08 15.55 19.41
C PHE A 197 -9.75 16.67 18.42
N LEU A 198 -9.56 16.29 17.16
CA LEU A 198 -9.24 17.19 16.07
C LEU A 198 -10.50 17.46 15.24
N PHE A 199 -10.68 18.71 14.80
CA PHE A 199 -11.81 19.13 13.98
C PHE A 199 -11.32 19.95 12.78
N LEU A 200 -11.66 19.53 11.57
CA LEU A 200 -11.43 20.32 10.37
C LEU A 200 -12.64 21.24 10.12
N ILE A 201 -12.45 22.55 10.30
CA ILE A 201 -13.48 23.57 10.13
C ILE A 201 -12.92 24.67 9.23
N LYS A 202 -13.54 24.89 8.06
CA LYS A 202 -13.12 25.91 7.07
C LYS A 202 -11.61 25.87 6.80
N ASP A 203 -11.11 24.68 6.46
CA ASP A 203 -9.70 24.42 6.13
C ASP A 203 -8.70 24.68 7.26
N LYS A 204 -9.17 24.74 8.52
CA LYS A 204 -8.32 24.86 9.71
C LYS A 204 -8.60 23.73 10.68
N TRP A 205 -7.53 23.20 11.25
CA TRP A 205 -7.63 22.15 12.27
C TRP A 205 -7.62 22.74 13.68
N TYR A 206 -8.66 22.43 14.44
CA TYR A 206 -8.83 22.80 15.85
C TYR A 206 -8.63 21.57 16.75
N ALA A 207 -8.04 21.78 17.93
CA ALA A 207 -7.79 20.72 18.91
C ALA A 207 -8.51 21.00 20.23
N LEU A 208 -9.39 20.08 20.62
CA LEU A 208 -10.00 20.03 21.94
C LEU A 208 -9.28 18.99 22.80
N TYR A 209 -9.02 19.32 24.05
CA TYR A 209 -8.28 18.48 25.00
C TYR A 209 -9.15 18.11 26.20
N GLY A 210 -9.01 16.90 26.71
CA GLY A 210 -9.66 16.50 27.95
C GLY A 210 -9.64 15.00 28.20
N ALA A 211 -9.95 14.60 29.42
CA ALA A 211 -10.18 13.20 29.75
C ALA A 211 -11.51 12.70 29.15
N ASN A 212 -11.53 11.45 28.71
CA ASN A 212 -12.71 10.71 28.25
C ASN A 212 -13.45 11.39 27.08
N LEU A 213 -12.72 12.06 26.17
CA LEU A 213 -13.36 12.71 25.01
C LEU A 213 -14.02 11.70 24.07
N LYS A 214 -13.58 10.43 24.10
CA LYS A 214 -14.19 9.33 23.36
C LYS A 214 -15.68 9.16 23.69
N ASP A 215 -16.05 9.36 24.95
CA ASP A 215 -17.41 9.14 25.47
C ASP A 215 -18.41 10.18 24.95
N TYR A 216 -17.93 11.30 24.40
CA TYR A 216 -18.81 12.33 23.83
C TYR A 216 -19.33 11.95 22.43
N ASN A 217 -18.75 10.93 21.81
CA ASN A 217 -19.17 10.42 20.52
C ASN A 217 -19.90 9.08 20.69
N GLU A 218 -21.21 9.14 20.99
CA GLU A 218 -22.08 7.96 21.18
C GLU A 218 -22.33 7.18 19.88
N GLN A 219 -22.00 7.74 18.71
CA GLN A 219 -21.97 7.01 17.44
C GLN A 219 -20.64 6.26 17.32
N GLU A 220 -20.63 5.04 17.88
CA GLU A 220 -19.64 3.96 17.70
C GLU A 220 -18.28 4.39 17.14
N ILE A 221 -17.35 4.76 18.04
CA ILE A 221 -15.92 4.45 17.83
C ILE A 221 -15.70 3.00 18.27
N ASN A 222 -16.48 2.08 17.68
CA ASN A 222 -16.18 0.68 17.63
C ASN A 222 -15.52 0.47 16.28
N GLU A 223 -14.21 0.65 16.24
CA GLU A 223 -13.29 -0.29 15.61
C GLU A 223 -11.87 0.17 15.98
N PRO A 224 -10.93 -0.77 16.17
CA PRO A 224 -9.52 -0.43 16.27
C PRO A 224 -9.10 0.45 15.08
N ASP A 225 -8.03 1.22 15.29
CA ASP A 225 -7.41 2.18 14.38
C ASP A 225 -6.86 1.49 13.12
N THR A 226 -7.72 0.80 12.37
CA THR A 226 -7.38 0.20 11.09
C THR A 226 -7.26 1.33 10.08
N LEU A 227 -6.23 1.25 9.25
CA LEU A 227 -5.92 2.25 8.23
C LEU A 227 -7.13 2.55 7.30
N GLN A 228 -8.07 1.60 7.15
CA GLN A 228 -9.30 1.77 6.38
C GLN A 228 -10.28 2.76 7.04
N ASN A 229 -10.35 2.79 8.38
CA ASN A 229 -11.15 3.76 9.14
C ASN A 229 -10.52 5.16 9.12
N GLN A 230 -9.21 5.25 8.91
CA GLN A 230 -8.45 6.50 8.79
C GLN A 230 -8.65 7.22 7.45
N LEU A 231 -9.45 6.68 6.51
CA LEU A 231 -9.72 7.29 5.19
C LEU A 231 -11.17 7.78 5.05
N LYS A 232 -11.90 7.93 6.17
CA LYS A 232 -13.29 8.42 6.18
C LYS A 232 -13.41 9.78 5.49
N GLY A 233 -13.92 9.78 4.26
CA GLY A 233 -14.14 10.97 3.45
C GLY A 233 -13.23 11.11 2.23
N GLU A 234 -12.36 10.14 1.98
CA GLU A 234 -11.49 10.07 0.80
C GLU A 234 -11.94 8.93 -0.12
N GLN A 235 -11.75 9.11 -1.42
CA GLN A 235 -12.06 8.07 -2.39
C GLN A 235 -10.88 7.11 -2.44
N ILE A 236 -10.94 6.06 -1.62
CA ILE A 236 -10.09 4.89 -1.80
C ILE A 236 -10.37 4.38 -3.23
N LEU A 237 -9.31 4.29 -4.06
CA LEU A 237 -9.51 3.80 -5.42
C LEU A 237 -10.08 2.38 -5.36
N GLY A 238 -11.15 2.15 -6.13
CA GLY A 238 -11.81 0.85 -6.18
C GLY A 238 -10.88 -0.19 -6.80
N LYS A 239 -10.82 -1.38 -6.19
CA LYS A 239 -10.17 -2.55 -6.81
C LYS A 239 -11.05 -3.03 -7.97
N ALA A 240 -10.46 -3.14 -9.15
CA ALA A 240 -11.16 -3.57 -10.35
C ALA A 240 -10.89 -5.05 -10.67
N ASP A 241 -11.25 -5.94 -9.74
CA ASP A 241 -10.88 -7.36 -9.79
C ASP A 241 -11.41 -8.11 -11.03
N ASN A 242 -12.50 -7.63 -11.64
CA ASN A 242 -13.13 -8.24 -12.83
C ASN A 242 -12.43 -7.94 -14.16
N ILE A 243 -11.32 -7.19 -14.14
CA ILE A 243 -10.63 -6.71 -15.34
C ILE A 243 -9.38 -7.52 -15.68
N ILE A 244 -8.91 -8.32 -14.72
CA ILE A 244 -7.73 -9.15 -14.86
C ILE A 244 -8.17 -10.56 -15.26
N GLN A 245 -7.99 -10.91 -16.53
CA GLN A 245 -8.35 -12.24 -17.04
C GLN A 245 -7.08 -13.05 -17.37
N VAL A 246 -6.88 -14.19 -16.70
CA VAL A 246 -5.83 -15.14 -17.05
C VAL A 246 -6.28 -15.99 -18.24
N ASN A 247 -5.65 -15.81 -19.40
CA ASN A 247 -5.94 -16.60 -20.59
C ASN A 247 -5.16 -17.91 -20.63
N TYR A 248 -3.94 -17.91 -20.09
CA TYR A 248 -3.08 -19.09 -20.03
C TYR A 248 -2.15 -19.01 -18.84
N PHE A 249 -1.81 -20.16 -18.28
CA PHE A 249 -0.87 -20.27 -17.17
C PHE A 249 0.19 -21.31 -17.50
N HIS A 250 1.45 -20.89 -17.48
CA HIS A 250 2.59 -21.75 -17.73
C HIS A 250 3.24 -22.13 -16.40
N LYS A 251 3.02 -23.36 -15.93
CA LYS A 251 3.61 -23.90 -14.69
C LYS A 251 5.14 -23.90 -14.78
N SER A 252 5.82 -23.68 -13.66
CA SER A 252 7.29 -23.69 -13.55
C SER A 252 7.79 -24.42 -12.30
N LEU A 253 7.04 -24.35 -11.20
CA LEU A 253 7.37 -25.02 -9.94
C LEU A 253 6.10 -25.52 -9.26
N ARG A 254 6.16 -26.74 -8.73
CA ARG A 254 5.12 -27.32 -7.87
C ARG A 254 5.56 -27.21 -6.41
N GLU A 255 4.69 -26.70 -5.55
CA GLU A 255 4.89 -26.63 -4.11
C GLU A 255 3.75 -27.39 -3.41
N LEU A 256 4.08 -28.09 -2.33
CA LEU A 256 3.10 -28.71 -1.43
C LEU A 256 3.20 -27.99 -0.09
N THR A 257 2.14 -27.28 0.29
CA THR A 257 2.09 -26.50 1.53
C THR A 257 0.82 -26.88 2.26
N ASP A 258 0.93 -27.37 3.50
CA ASP A 258 -0.21 -27.83 4.31
C ASP A 258 -1.13 -28.84 3.60
N GLY A 259 -0.52 -29.77 2.85
CA GLY A 259 -1.24 -30.78 2.07
C GLY A 259 -1.92 -30.26 0.80
N LYS A 260 -1.75 -28.97 0.47
CA LYS A 260 -2.34 -28.30 -0.71
C LYS A 260 -1.31 -28.13 -1.81
N ILE A 261 -1.72 -28.36 -3.06
CA ILE A 261 -0.82 -28.26 -4.22
C ILE A 261 -0.91 -26.87 -4.84
N TRP A 262 0.21 -26.16 -4.80
CA TRP A 262 0.39 -24.87 -5.46
C TRP A 262 1.30 -25.04 -6.67
N TRP A 263 0.96 -24.32 -7.74
CA TRP A 263 1.83 -24.16 -8.89
C TRP A 263 2.27 -22.71 -9.00
N PHE A 264 3.56 -22.47 -9.05
CA PHE A 264 4.13 -21.21 -9.49
C PHE A 264 4.35 -21.29 -10.99
N GLY A 265 4.26 -20.14 -11.63
CA GLY A 265 4.36 -20.05 -13.07
C GLY A 265 4.19 -18.64 -13.59
N THR A 266 4.06 -18.55 -14.90
CA THR A 266 3.78 -17.29 -15.60
C THR A 266 2.34 -17.31 -16.09
N GLY A 267 1.52 -16.39 -15.59
CA GLY A 267 0.21 -16.10 -16.14
C GLY A 267 0.31 -15.15 -17.33
N TYR A 268 -0.49 -15.42 -18.35
CA TYR A 268 -0.67 -14.62 -19.55
C TYR A 268 -2.04 -13.98 -19.46
N ILE A 269 -2.04 -12.68 -19.19
CA ILE A 269 -3.19 -11.93 -18.69
C ILE A 269 -3.64 -10.92 -19.74
N ASN A 270 -4.94 -10.86 -19.98
CA ASN A 270 -5.57 -9.72 -20.62
C ASN A 270 -6.04 -8.74 -19.55
N LEU A 271 -5.47 -7.53 -19.57
CA LEU A 271 -5.97 -6.40 -18.82
C LEU A 271 -6.96 -5.61 -19.68
N LYS A 272 -8.25 -5.62 -19.33
CA LYS A 272 -9.27 -4.92 -20.09
C LYS A 272 -9.31 -3.42 -19.78
N VAL A 273 -8.97 -2.58 -20.74
CA VAL A 273 -8.94 -1.12 -20.59
C VAL A 273 -9.84 -0.49 -21.64
N GLY A 274 -11.02 -0.04 -21.19
CA GLY A 274 -12.09 0.36 -22.11
C GLY A 274 -12.56 -0.84 -22.95
N LEU A 275 -12.40 -0.73 -24.27
CA LEU A 275 -12.73 -1.78 -25.23
C LEU A 275 -11.52 -2.64 -25.65
N GLU A 276 -10.32 -2.33 -25.15
CA GLU A 276 -9.08 -2.98 -25.56
C GLU A 276 -8.56 -3.93 -24.48
N ASN A 277 -7.72 -4.88 -24.90
CA ASN A 277 -6.93 -5.70 -24.00
C ASN A 277 -5.47 -5.30 -24.12
N ILE A 278 -4.84 -5.07 -22.97
CA ILE A 278 -3.38 -5.01 -22.86
C ILE A 278 -2.91 -6.40 -22.44
N GLU A 279 -2.10 -7.02 -23.29
CA GLU A 279 -1.59 -8.38 -23.09
C GLU A 279 -0.28 -8.35 -22.28
N ILE A 280 -0.34 -8.80 -21.03
CA ILE A 280 0.82 -8.85 -20.13
C ILE A 280 1.10 -10.27 -19.65
N LYS A 281 2.37 -10.57 -19.37
CA LYS A 281 2.74 -11.76 -18.62
C LYS A 281 3.27 -11.36 -17.24
N HIS A 282 2.87 -12.12 -16.22
CA HIS A 282 3.19 -11.84 -14.84
C HIS A 282 3.37 -13.15 -14.06
N GLU A 283 4.19 -13.15 -13.03
CA GLU A 283 4.38 -14.31 -12.16
C GLU A 283 3.14 -14.53 -11.31
N MET A 284 2.66 -15.76 -11.19
CA MET A 284 1.42 -16.06 -10.49
C MET A 284 1.50 -17.40 -9.76
N ARG A 285 0.62 -17.57 -8.77
CA ARG A 285 0.32 -18.87 -8.17
C ARG A 285 -1.02 -19.39 -8.67
N TYR A 286 -1.10 -20.69 -8.91
CA TYR A 286 -2.32 -21.41 -9.27
C TYR A 286 -2.55 -22.50 -8.22
N TYR A 287 -3.72 -22.48 -7.60
CA TYR A 287 -4.13 -23.49 -6.63
C TYR A 287 -4.86 -24.61 -7.37
N GLU A 288 -4.29 -25.81 -7.38
CA GLU A 288 -4.78 -26.91 -8.23
C GLU A 288 -6.16 -27.42 -7.82
N ASP A 289 -6.42 -27.46 -6.51
CA ASP A 289 -7.64 -28.06 -5.95
C ASP A 289 -8.89 -27.21 -6.24
N THR A 290 -8.78 -25.88 -6.10
CA THR A 290 -9.89 -24.94 -6.37
C THR A 290 -9.86 -24.36 -7.78
N LYS A 291 -8.77 -24.61 -8.54
CA LYS A 291 -8.50 -23.99 -9.84
C LYS A 291 -8.51 -22.47 -9.81
N THR A 292 -8.09 -21.87 -8.70
CA THR A 292 -8.03 -20.42 -8.54
C THR A 292 -6.61 -19.89 -8.73
N PHE A 293 -6.53 -18.64 -9.19
CA PHE A 293 -5.27 -17.94 -9.33
C PHE A 293 -5.06 -16.96 -8.18
N SER A 294 -3.81 -16.85 -7.72
CA SER A 294 -3.33 -15.75 -6.91
C SER A 294 -2.37 -14.93 -7.76
N TYR A 295 -2.71 -13.66 -7.94
CA TYR A 295 -2.01 -12.74 -8.82
C TYR A 295 -0.74 -12.13 -8.20
N LEU A 296 -0.21 -12.72 -7.12
CA LEU A 296 1.04 -12.32 -6.45
C LEU A 296 1.23 -10.79 -6.27
N GLY A 297 0.15 -10.09 -5.89
CA GLY A 297 0.20 -8.66 -5.63
C GLY A 297 -0.22 -7.77 -6.80
N LEU A 298 -0.51 -8.34 -7.97
CA LEU A 298 -1.10 -7.59 -9.07
C LEU A 298 -2.49 -7.05 -8.69
N LYS A 299 -2.63 -5.74 -8.62
CA LYS A 299 -3.89 -5.05 -8.30
C LYS A 299 -4.11 -3.90 -9.26
N LEU A 300 -5.31 -3.78 -9.80
CA LEU A 300 -5.72 -2.66 -10.64
C LEU A 300 -6.63 -1.72 -9.86
N TYR A 301 -6.29 -0.43 -9.90
CA TYR A 301 -7.00 0.64 -9.22
C TYR A 301 -7.53 1.63 -10.25
N GLU A 302 -8.79 2.04 -10.06
CA GLU A 302 -9.46 2.99 -10.92
C GLU A 302 -10.06 4.12 -10.10
N ASP A 303 -9.90 5.34 -10.61
CA ASP A 303 -10.60 6.52 -10.15
C ASP A 303 -11.46 7.04 -11.32
N PRO A 304 -12.79 7.13 -11.19
CA PRO A 304 -13.66 7.68 -12.23
C PRO A 304 -13.32 9.14 -12.58
N ASN A 305 -12.61 9.86 -11.72
CA ASN A 305 -12.22 11.25 -11.95
C ASN A 305 -10.91 11.40 -12.72
N HIS A 306 -10.14 10.32 -12.93
CA HIS A 306 -8.87 10.36 -13.65
C HIS A 306 -8.91 9.54 -14.94
N LYS A 307 -8.14 9.98 -15.95
CA LYS A 307 -8.08 9.32 -17.26
C LYS A 307 -7.10 8.15 -17.32
N PHE A 308 -6.47 7.82 -16.20
CA PHE A 308 -5.49 6.74 -16.07
C PHE A 308 -5.95 5.72 -15.03
N LYS A 309 -5.36 4.53 -15.10
CA LYS A 309 -5.50 3.48 -14.08
C LYS A 309 -4.14 3.23 -13.45
N LEU A 310 -4.11 2.81 -12.19
CA LEU A 310 -2.89 2.38 -11.52
C LEU A 310 -2.85 0.87 -11.42
N LEU A 311 -1.73 0.28 -11.80
CA LEU A 311 -1.47 -1.14 -11.66
C LEU A 311 -0.34 -1.31 -10.63
N SER A 312 -0.62 -1.95 -9.51
CA SER A 312 0.42 -2.37 -8.55
C SER A 312 0.85 -3.79 -8.88
N ASN A 313 2.12 -4.11 -8.67
CA ASN A 313 2.71 -5.43 -8.88
C ASN A 313 3.24 -6.03 -7.56
N GLY A 314 2.51 -5.82 -6.47
CA GLY A 314 2.99 -6.15 -5.13
C GLY A 314 4.16 -5.27 -4.68
N GLY A 315 4.34 -5.16 -3.36
CA GLY A 315 5.30 -4.20 -2.79
C GLY A 315 5.08 -2.80 -3.34
N ALA A 316 6.10 -1.94 -3.30
CA ALA A 316 5.99 -0.54 -3.70
C ALA A 316 6.21 -0.26 -5.20
N ILE A 317 5.91 -1.23 -6.07
CA ILE A 317 6.04 -1.10 -7.53
C ILE A 317 4.69 -0.74 -8.13
N PHE A 318 4.64 0.41 -8.81
CA PHE A 318 3.44 0.91 -9.48
C PHE A 318 3.72 1.24 -10.95
N TYR A 319 2.71 0.96 -11.76
CA TYR A 319 2.64 1.33 -13.17
C TYR A 319 1.39 2.17 -13.38
N VAL A 320 1.45 3.02 -14.39
CA VAL A 320 0.32 3.79 -14.87
C VAL A 320 -0.13 3.26 -16.21
N ILE A 321 -1.42 3.02 -16.35
CA ILE A 321 -2.07 2.71 -17.62
C ILE A 321 -2.77 3.97 -18.10
N LYS A 322 -2.31 4.55 -19.21
CA LYS A 322 -2.86 5.81 -19.73
C LYS A 322 -2.97 5.82 -21.25
N PRO A 323 -3.79 6.71 -21.82
CA PRO A 323 -3.85 6.90 -23.26
C PRO A 323 -2.48 7.29 -23.83
N LYS A 324 -2.13 6.76 -25.00
CA LYS A 324 -0.93 7.16 -25.72
C LYS A 324 -1.03 8.63 -26.12
N SER A 325 0.07 9.37 -25.98
CA SER A 325 0.19 10.71 -26.55
C SER A 325 0.05 10.61 -28.07
N LYS A 326 -0.79 11.47 -28.65
CA LYS A 326 -0.97 11.57 -30.11
C LYS A 326 0.25 12.16 -30.79
#